data_AF-A0A928CC41-F1
#
_entry.id   AF-A0A928CC41-F1
#
_cell.length_a   1.000
_cell.length_b   1.000
_cell.length_c   1.000
_cell.angle_alpha   90.00
_cell.angle_beta   90.00
_cell.angle_gamma   90.00
#
_symmetry.space_group_name_H-M   'P 1'
#
loop_
_entity.id
_entity.type
_entity.pdbx_description
1 polymer ?
#
loop_
_entity_poly.entity_id
_entity_poly.type
_entity_poly.pdbx_seq_one_letter_code
_entity_poly.pdbx_strand_id
1 'polypeptide(L)'
;MAKICFPHHSQGEFSSLNEAFRYLRKREYGWSWFTLTEIVKYNVFYRDYLREHGIDSLIKKILEEVPELSEDKKALNHLREWTVKEAIATYDIQCYNIKSKITILEHTFDGLEDIIKHRELLGKEFFRGFECFTPQEVIAYSDIHIGELYENYPIFDSYDLGDDRTYQNYIFRKSEITEQEMKAAFNISHRGNFCMVHEQIPSHLLPILYYSGDGKYMLLATNK
;
A
#
# COMPACT_ATOMS: atom_id res chain seq x y z
N MET A 1 -13.96 -11.45 -6.98
CA MET A 1 -13.79 -10.13 -6.38
C MET A 1 -12.50 -10.16 -5.57
N ALA A 2 -11.62 -9.16 -5.69
CA ALA A 2 -10.41 -9.09 -4.89
C ALA A 2 -10.78 -8.98 -3.40
N LYS A 3 -10.01 -9.62 -2.52
CA LYS A 3 -10.22 -9.50 -1.06
C LYS A 3 -10.15 -8.03 -0.65
N ILE A 4 -10.97 -7.66 0.33
CA ILE A 4 -10.85 -6.37 1.00
C ILE A 4 -9.80 -6.55 2.08
N CYS A 5 -8.70 -5.81 1.96
CA CYS A 5 -7.61 -5.80 2.91
C CYS A 5 -7.51 -4.41 3.55
N PHE A 6 -7.46 -4.35 4.87
CA PHE A 6 -7.23 -3.12 5.61
C PHE A 6 -5.81 -3.07 6.17
N PRO A 7 -5.01 -2.04 5.83
CA PRO A 7 -3.64 -1.96 6.31
C PRO A 7 -3.55 -1.81 7.84
N HIS A 8 -4.57 -1.23 8.49
CA HIS A 8 -4.53 -0.88 9.92
C HIS A 8 -5.28 -1.85 10.85
N HIS A 9 -5.88 -2.94 10.34
CA HIS A 9 -6.62 -3.90 11.16
C HIS A 9 -5.90 -5.24 11.28
N SER A 10 -5.66 -5.73 12.51
CA SER A 10 -4.95 -7.01 12.77
C SER A 10 -5.61 -8.28 12.20
N GLN A 11 -6.90 -8.20 11.85
CA GLN A 11 -7.71 -9.18 11.11
C GLN A 11 -8.47 -8.43 10.01
N GLY A 12 -7.73 -7.85 9.06
CA GLY A 12 -8.24 -6.95 8.03
C GLY A 12 -8.53 -7.61 6.68
N GLU A 13 -8.54 -8.94 6.55
CA GLU A 13 -8.90 -9.62 5.29
C GLU A 13 -10.36 -10.07 5.30
N PHE A 14 -11.11 -9.65 4.29
CA PHE A 14 -12.50 -10.01 4.11
C PHE A 14 -12.79 -10.37 2.66
N SER A 15 -13.71 -11.30 2.44
CA SER A 15 -14.11 -11.72 1.09
C SER A 15 -15.12 -10.75 0.46
N SER A 16 -15.74 -9.88 1.24
CA SER A 16 -16.74 -8.90 0.77
C SER A 16 -16.82 -7.68 1.70
N LEU A 17 -17.43 -6.60 1.20
CA LEU A 17 -17.67 -5.39 2.00
C LEU A 17 -18.66 -5.65 3.13
N ASN A 18 -19.68 -6.48 2.88
CA ASN A 18 -20.65 -6.86 3.90
C ASN A 18 -20.01 -7.60 5.07
N GLU A 19 -19.09 -8.53 4.77
CA GLU A 19 -18.34 -9.24 5.80
C GLU A 19 -17.47 -8.27 6.61
N ALA A 20 -16.70 -7.42 5.93
CA ALA A 20 -15.89 -6.39 6.58
C ALA A 20 -16.72 -5.50 7.49
N PHE A 21 -17.83 -4.97 6.98
CA PHE A 21 -18.74 -4.09 7.73
C PHE A 21 -19.30 -4.77 8.98
N ARG A 22 -19.85 -5.98 8.84
CA ARG A 22 -20.45 -6.72 9.97
C ARG A 22 -19.43 -7.11 11.01
N TYR A 23 -18.21 -7.47 10.60
CA TYR A 23 -17.14 -7.82 11.51
C TYR A 23 -16.66 -6.57 12.28
N LEU A 24 -16.36 -5.48 11.57
CA LEU A 24 -15.80 -4.25 12.15
C LEU A 24 -16.81 -3.53 13.06
N ARG A 25 -18.10 -3.50 12.71
CA ARG A 25 -19.15 -2.88 13.54
C ARG A 25 -19.34 -3.55 14.91
N LYS A 26 -18.98 -4.82 15.04
CA LYS A 26 -19.08 -5.55 16.32
C LYS A 26 -17.92 -5.24 17.27
N ARG A 27 -16.85 -4.62 16.78
CA ARG A 27 -15.67 -4.31 17.57
C ARG A 27 -15.74 -2.86 18.04
N GLU A 28 -15.28 -2.65 19.26
CA GLU A 28 -15.08 -1.29 19.78
C GLU A 28 -14.11 -0.53 18.85
N TYR A 29 -14.56 0.61 18.33
CA TYR A 29 -13.83 1.42 17.34
C TYR A 29 -13.40 0.69 16.06
N GLY A 30 -14.01 -0.46 15.73
CA GLY A 30 -13.64 -1.24 14.55
C GLY A 30 -14.12 -0.63 13.24
N TRP A 31 -15.31 -0.04 13.23
CA TRP A 31 -15.87 0.66 12.08
C TRP A 31 -15.90 2.17 12.33
N SER A 32 -15.40 2.93 11.36
CA SER A 32 -15.36 4.39 11.43
C SER A 32 -15.85 5.02 10.12
N TRP A 33 -16.03 6.33 10.15
CA TRP A 33 -16.43 7.11 8.99
C TRP A 33 -15.33 7.21 7.91
N PHE A 34 -14.08 6.86 8.21
CA PHE A 34 -12.99 6.80 7.23
C PHE A 34 -12.79 5.41 6.61
N THR A 35 -13.34 4.35 7.22
CA THR A 35 -13.17 2.96 6.78
C THR A 35 -13.61 2.74 5.32
N LEU A 36 -14.73 3.35 4.88
CA LEU A 36 -15.16 3.26 3.47
C LEU A 36 -14.15 3.87 2.51
N THR A 37 -13.59 5.03 2.86
CA THR A 37 -12.57 5.68 2.06
C THR A 37 -11.34 4.80 1.91
N GLU A 38 -10.89 4.14 2.98
CA GLU A 38 -9.75 3.21 2.91
C GLU A 38 -10.02 2.00 2.00
N ILE A 39 -11.22 1.43 2.07
CA ILE A 39 -11.62 0.31 1.19
C ILE A 39 -11.57 0.75 -0.26
N VAL A 40 -12.19 1.88 -0.58
CA VAL A 40 -12.21 2.39 -1.95
C VAL A 40 -10.80 2.73 -2.41
N LYS A 41 -9.97 3.30 -1.54
CA LYS A 41 -8.59 3.67 -1.84
C LYS A 41 -7.70 2.46 -2.14
N TYR A 42 -7.89 1.32 -1.48
CA TYR A 42 -6.97 0.18 -1.56
C TYR A 42 -7.57 -1.10 -2.14
N ASN A 43 -8.70 -1.01 -2.83
CA ASN A 43 -9.34 -2.14 -3.51
C ASN A 43 -9.65 -1.81 -4.98
N VAL A 44 -8.96 -2.49 -5.90
CA VAL A 44 -9.03 -2.22 -7.35
C VAL A 44 -10.47 -2.21 -7.88
N PHE A 45 -11.34 -3.11 -7.40
CA PHE A 45 -12.72 -3.18 -7.87
C PHE A 45 -13.47 -1.86 -7.61
N TYR A 46 -13.37 -1.30 -6.41
CA TYR A 46 -14.04 -0.05 -6.08
C TYR A 46 -13.37 1.16 -6.71
N ARG A 47 -12.04 1.16 -6.84
CA ARG A 47 -11.29 2.19 -7.58
C ARG A 47 -11.76 2.27 -9.03
N ASP A 48 -11.90 1.12 -9.68
CA ASP A 48 -12.31 1.02 -11.07
C ASP A 48 -13.76 1.45 -11.27
N TYR A 49 -14.65 0.97 -10.40
CA TYR A 49 -16.04 1.38 -10.42
C TYR A 49 -16.19 2.90 -10.23
N LEU A 50 -15.38 3.49 -9.34
CA LEU A 50 -15.35 4.94 -9.12
C LEU A 50 -14.92 5.70 -10.38
N ARG A 51 -13.84 5.26 -11.04
CA ARG A 51 -13.32 5.90 -12.26
C ARG A 51 -14.32 5.81 -13.41
N GLU A 52 -14.97 4.67 -13.57
CA GLU A 52 -15.88 4.41 -14.70
C GLU A 52 -17.24 5.08 -14.54
N HIS A 53 -17.80 5.07 -13.33
CA HIS A 53 -19.20 5.43 -13.10
C HIS A 53 -19.41 6.62 -12.15
N GLY A 54 -18.35 7.12 -11.52
CA GLY A 54 -18.40 8.23 -10.58
C GLY A 54 -18.93 7.86 -9.19
N ILE A 55 -18.84 8.82 -8.26
CA ILE A 55 -19.07 8.61 -6.84
C ILE A 55 -20.52 8.20 -6.50
N ASP A 56 -21.53 8.79 -7.12
CA ASP A 56 -22.92 8.47 -6.78
C ASP A 56 -23.29 7.04 -7.20
N SER A 57 -22.79 6.61 -8.36
CA SER A 57 -22.91 5.22 -8.80
C SER A 57 -22.18 4.26 -7.87
N LEU A 58 -20.96 4.61 -7.44
CA LEU A 58 -20.21 3.81 -6.47
C LEU A 58 -20.96 3.68 -5.14
N ILE A 59 -21.54 4.77 -4.62
CA ILE A 59 -22.33 4.72 -3.38
C ILE A 59 -23.53 3.81 -3.54
N LYS A 60 -24.26 3.89 -4.67
CA LYS A 60 -25.35 2.97 -4.94
C LYS A 60 -24.87 1.51 -4.93
N LYS A 61 -23.73 1.23 -5.57
CA LYS A 61 -23.13 -0.11 -5.59
C LYS A 61 -22.76 -0.61 -4.19
N ILE A 62 -22.16 0.24 -3.35
CA ILE A 62 -21.83 -0.05 -1.96
C ILE A 62 -23.11 -0.39 -1.16
N LEU A 63 -24.18 0.38 -1.35
CA LEU A 63 -25.46 0.17 -0.67
C LEU A 63 -26.20 -1.10 -1.16
N GLU A 64 -25.99 -1.52 -2.41
CA GLU A 64 -26.48 -2.81 -2.90
C GLU A 64 -25.78 -3.99 -2.20
N GLU A 65 -24.47 -3.85 -1.90
CA GLU A 65 -23.71 -4.88 -1.18
C GLU A 65 -23.95 -4.88 0.33
N VAL A 66 -24.14 -3.69 0.91
CA VAL A 66 -24.38 -3.49 2.35
C VAL A 66 -25.51 -2.47 2.56
N PRO A 67 -26.78 -2.90 2.49
CA PRO A 67 -27.93 -2.00 2.66
C PRO A 67 -27.90 -1.23 3.99
N GLU A 68 -27.39 -1.85 5.06
CA GLU A 68 -27.29 -1.26 6.39
C GLU A 68 -26.40 0.02 6.44
N LEU A 69 -25.56 0.26 5.43
CA LEU A 69 -24.78 1.50 5.31
C LEU A 69 -25.64 2.73 4.98
N SER A 70 -26.91 2.57 4.59
CA SER A 70 -27.82 3.71 4.34
C SER A 70 -27.97 4.62 5.57
N GLU A 71 -27.85 4.03 6.75
CA GLU A 71 -27.96 4.74 8.03
C GLU A 71 -26.65 5.45 8.43
N ASP A 72 -25.51 5.06 7.85
CA ASP A 72 -24.20 5.67 8.13
C ASP A 72 -23.91 6.86 7.19
N LYS A 73 -24.75 7.89 7.31
CA LYS A 73 -24.64 9.11 6.51
C LYS A 73 -23.27 9.79 6.65
N LYS A 74 -22.60 9.63 7.80
CA LYS A 74 -21.29 10.23 8.04
C LYS A 74 -20.22 9.57 7.18
N ALA A 75 -20.17 8.24 7.12
CA ALA A 75 -19.23 7.53 6.27
C ALA A 75 -19.45 7.81 4.78
N LEU A 76 -20.72 7.81 4.34
CA LEU A 76 -21.06 8.09 2.94
C LEU A 76 -20.73 9.52 2.52
N ASN A 77 -21.03 10.51 3.36
CA ASN A 77 -20.70 11.91 3.07
C ASN A 77 -19.19 12.12 3.07
N HIS A 78 -18.47 11.48 3.98
CA HIS A 78 -17.01 11.56 3.97
C HIS A 78 -16.40 10.98 2.69
N LEU A 79 -16.91 9.85 2.21
CA LEU A 79 -16.46 9.27 0.94
C LEU A 79 -16.67 10.26 -0.21
N ARG A 80 -17.84 10.93 -0.28
CA ARG A 80 -18.08 11.99 -1.27
C ARG A 80 -17.08 13.12 -1.18
N GLU A 81 -16.90 13.69 0.00
CA GLU A 81 -15.97 14.79 0.22
C GLU A 81 -14.53 14.41 -0.15
N TRP A 82 -14.11 13.19 0.19
CA TRP A 82 -12.80 12.68 -0.17
C TRP A 82 -12.62 12.61 -1.68
N THR A 83 -13.59 12.07 -2.44
CA THR A 83 -13.48 12.00 -3.91
C THR A 83 -13.41 13.34 -4.63
N VAL A 84 -13.93 14.42 -4.00
CA VAL A 84 -13.82 15.78 -4.55
C VAL A 84 -12.45 16.39 -4.23
N LYS A 85 -11.88 16.07 -3.06
CA LYS A 85 -10.61 16.63 -2.59
C LYS A 85 -9.39 15.93 -3.16
N GLU A 86 -9.46 14.61 -3.32
CA GLU A 86 -8.35 13.77 -3.75
C GLU A 86 -8.66 13.19 -5.13
N ALA A 87 -7.85 13.52 -6.12
CA ALA A 87 -7.92 12.87 -7.42
C ALA A 87 -7.34 11.45 -7.30
N ILE A 88 -8.18 10.44 -7.55
CA ILE A 88 -7.73 9.06 -7.60
C ILE A 88 -6.77 8.87 -8.79
N ALA A 89 -5.64 8.22 -8.55
CA ALA A 89 -4.65 7.97 -9.58
C ALA A 89 -5.22 7.12 -10.73
N THR A 90 -4.59 7.20 -11.90
CA THR A 90 -4.91 6.35 -13.06
C THR A 90 -4.40 4.92 -12.92
N TYR A 91 -3.43 4.69 -12.02
CA TYR A 91 -2.88 3.38 -11.67
C TYR A 91 -3.53 2.82 -10.40
N ASP A 92 -3.33 1.53 -10.16
CA ASP A 92 -3.94 0.83 -9.05
C ASP A 92 -3.09 0.90 -7.79
N ILE A 93 -3.76 1.02 -6.64
CA ILE A 93 -3.18 0.82 -5.32
C ILE A 93 -4.02 -0.25 -4.64
N GLN A 94 -3.39 -1.35 -4.25
CA GLN A 94 -4.05 -2.50 -3.65
C GLN A 94 -3.35 -2.91 -2.38
N CYS A 95 -4.13 -3.20 -1.33
CA CYS A 95 -3.62 -3.77 -0.10
C CYS A 95 -3.59 -5.30 -0.16
N TYR A 96 -2.49 -5.88 0.29
CA TYR A 96 -2.25 -7.32 0.34
C TYR A 96 -1.76 -7.73 1.72
N ASN A 97 -2.09 -8.95 2.15
CA ASN A 97 -1.40 -9.56 3.29
C ASN A 97 0.05 -9.86 2.91
N ILE A 98 1.00 -9.65 3.83
CA ILE A 98 2.43 -9.93 3.62
C ILE A 98 2.73 -11.40 3.28
N LYS A 99 1.80 -12.33 3.54
CA LYS A 99 1.91 -13.75 3.19
C LYS A 99 1.21 -14.12 1.89
N SER A 100 0.50 -13.17 1.26
CA SER A 100 -0.20 -13.44 0.01
C SER A 100 0.78 -13.56 -1.14
N LYS A 101 0.51 -14.51 -2.04
CA LYS A 101 1.16 -14.54 -3.34
C LYS A 101 0.72 -13.33 -4.15
N ILE A 102 1.67 -12.61 -4.75
CA ILE A 102 1.39 -11.45 -5.59
C ILE A 102 2.20 -11.54 -6.88
N THR A 103 1.60 -11.14 -8.00
CA THR A 103 2.29 -11.09 -9.29
C THR A 103 2.66 -9.64 -9.61
N ILE A 104 3.95 -9.36 -9.81
CA ILE A 104 4.49 -8.05 -10.18
C ILE A 104 5.38 -8.25 -11.40
N LEU A 105 5.14 -7.48 -12.47
CA LEU A 105 5.89 -7.59 -13.73
C LEU A 105 6.02 -9.06 -14.20
N GLU A 106 4.90 -9.80 -14.21
CA GLU A 106 4.81 -11.24 -14.60
C GLU A 106 5.53 -12.23 -13.67
N HIS A 107 6.33 -11.75 -12.71
CA HIS A 107 6.95 -12.59 -11.68
C HIS A 107 5.97 -12.78 -10.51
N THR A 108 5.85 -14.00 -9.98
CA THR A 108 4.97 -14.28 -8.84
C THR A 108 5.79 -14.50 -7.58
N PHE A 109 5.62 -13.60 -6.62
CA PHE A 109 6.28 -13.62 -5.31
C PHE A 109 5.44 -14.37 -4.28
N ASP A 110 6.11 -15.16 -3.45
CA ASP A 110 5.51 -15.90 -2.32
C ASP A 110 5.51 -15.07 -1.03
N GLY A 111 4.91 -13.87 -1.12
CA GLY A 111 4.80 -12.92 -0.01
C GLY A 111 6.00 -11.98 0.13
N LEU A 112 5.97 -11.15 1.17
CA LEU A 112 6.97 -10.12 1.44
C LEU A 112 8.34 -10.71 1.77
N GLU A 113 8.39 -11.85 2.46
CA GLU A 113 9.65 -12.50 2.82
C GLU A 113 10.44 -12.90 1.57
N ASP A 114 9.75 -13.31 0.51
CA ASP A 114 10.35 -13.64 -0.77
C ASP A 114 10.96 -12.39 -1.44
N ILE A 115 10.24 -11.27 -1.44
CA ILE A 115 10.74 -9.97 -1.94
C ILE A 115 12.00 -9.53 -1.18
N ILE A 116 11.99 -9.63 0.15
CA ILE A 116 13.12 -9.24 1.01
C ILE A 116 14.36 -10.08 0.70
N LYS A 117 14.21 -11.36 0.39
CA LYS A 117 15.35 -12.26 0.08
C LYS A 117 16.01 -11.95 -1.25
N HIS A 118 15.28 -11.35 -2.19
CA HIS A 118 15.73 -11.14 -3.57
C HIS A 118 16.01 -9.68 -3.93
N ARG A 119 16.12 -8.80 -2.92
CA ARG A 119 16.56 -7.41 -3.10
C ARG A 119 18.04 -7.34 -3.49
N GLU A 120 18.32 -6.53 -4.50
CA GLU A 120 19.66 -6.42 -5.10
C GLU A 120 20.37 -5.12 -4.69
N LEU A 121 19.59 -4.08 -4.41
CA LEU A 121 20.11 -2.77 -4.01
C LEU A 121 19.29 -2.19 -2.87
N LEU A 122 19.98 -1.71 -1.83
CA LEU A 122 19.39 -1.09 -0.66
C LEU A 122 19.73 0.40 -0.67
N GLY A 123 18.78 1.25 -0.34
CA GLY A 123 18.94 2.69 -0.27
C GLY A 123 18.43 3.24 1.05
N LYS A 124 19.20 4.13 1.66
CA LYS A 124 18.86 4.74 2.95
C LYS A 124 19.34 6.18 3.01
N GLU A 125 18.55 7.04 3.67
CA GLU A 125 19.00 8.37 4.04
C GLU A 125 19.89 8.33 5.28
N PHE A 126 21.07 8.94 5.16
CA PHE A 126 21.99 9.20 6.26
C PHE A 126 22.17 10.71 6.43
N PHE A 127 22.81 11.11 7.53
CA PHE A 127 23.14 12.52 7.77
C PHE A 127 23.94 13.19 6.63
N ARG A 128 24.71 12.40 5.86
CA ARG A 128 25.52 12.88 4.74
C ARG A 128 24.78 12.88 3.40
N GLY A 129 23.54 12.38 3.37
CA GLY A 129 22.73 12.22 2.17
C GLY A 129 22.24 10.79 1.97
N PHE A 130 21.63 10.57 0.81
CA PHE A 130 21.12 9.27 0.39
C PHE A 130 22.24 8.39 -0.17
N GLU A 131 22.41 7.19 0.39
CA GLU A 131 23.43 6.23 0.00
C GLU A 131 22.79 4.91 -0.42
N CYS A 132 23.42 4.22 -1.37
CA CYS A 132 23.01 2.90 -1.86
C CYS A 132 24.09 1.86 -1.54
N PHE A 133 23.66 0.62 -1.29
CA PHE A 133 24.55 -0.48 -0.96
C PHE A 133 23.98 -1.82 -1.42
N THR A 134 24.86 -2.67 -1.93
CA THR A 134 24.52 -4.05 -2.30
C THR A 134 24.54 -4.94 -1.05
N PRO A 135 23.51 -5.77 -0.80
CA PRO A 135 23.55 -6.74 0.29
C PRO A 135 24.69 -7.74 0.11
N GLN A 136 25.22 -8.28 1.22
CA GLN A 136 26.34 -9.25 1.16
C GLN A 136 25.94 -10.57 0.50
N GLU A 137 24.69 -10.98 0.68
CA GLU A 137 24.11 -12.16 0.05
C GLU A 137 22.91 -11.70 -0.79
N VAL A 138 23.01 -11.88 -2.11
CA VAL A 138 21.94 -11.58 -3.06
C VAL A 138 21.55 -12.88 -3.74
N ILE A 139 20.31 -13.30 -3.55
CA ILE A 139 19.68 -14.33 -4.38
C ILE A 139 18.90 -13.54 -5.43
N ALA A 140 19.51 -13.22 -6.57
CA ALA A 140 18.85 -12.42 -7.60
C ALA A 140 17.89 -13.28 -8.42
N TYR A 141 16.75 -12.70 -8.81
CA TYR A 141 15.93 -13.27 -9.86
C TYR A 141 16.51 -12.90 -11.23
N SER A 142 16.27 -13.74 -12.24
CA SER A 142 16.77 -13.49 -13.60
C SER A 142 15.86 -12.58 -14.44
N ASP A 143 14.60 -12.45 -14.02
CA ASP A 143 13.50 -11.84 -14.79
C ASP A 143 12.93 -10.57 -14.16
N ILE A 144 13.34 -10.25 -12.93
CA ILE A 144 12.93 -9.07 -12.19
C ILE A 144 14.02 -8.62 -11.22
N HIS A 145 14.18 -7.31 -11.10
CA HIS A 145 15.15 -6.66 -10.22
C HIS A 145 14.42 -5.89 -9.13
N ILE A 146 14.95 -5.92 -7.91
CA ILE A 146 14.28 -5.38 -6.71
C ILE A 146 15.22 -4.47 -5.93
N GLY A 147 14.77 -3.24 -5.71
CA GLY A 147 15.48 -2.23 -4.93
C GLY A 147 14.65 -1.87 -3.70
N GLU A 148 15.28 -1.74 -2.53
CA GLU A 148 14.61 -1.35 -1.29
C GLU A 148 15.08 0.02 -0.83
N LEU A 149 14.15 0.93 -0.60
CA LEU A 149 14.36 2.16 0.13
C LEU A 149 13.78 1.98 1.53
N TYR A 150 14.54 2.26 2.57
CA TYR A 150 14.02 2.15 3.93
C TYR A 150 14.45 3.27 4.86
N GLU A 151 13.59 3.54 5.85
CA GLU A 151 13.81 4.50 6.93
C GLU A 151 13.58 3.81 8.28
N ASN A 152 14.43 4.10 9.26
CA ASN A 152 14.24 3.59 10.62
C ASN A 152 13.01 4.25 11.26
N TYR A 153 12.35 3.55 12.18
CA TYR A 153 11.33 4.17 13.02
C TYR A 153 11.94 5.34 13.82
N PRO A 154 11.18 6.43 14.05
CA PRO A 154 11.65 7.54 14.86
C PRO A 154 11.91 7.07 16.30
N ILE A 155 13.08 7.44 16.83
CA ILE A 155 13.47 7.19 18.22
C ILE A 155 13.00 8.38 19.05
N PHE A 156 12.04 8.17 19.95
CA PHE A 156 11.53 9.23 20.82
C PHE A 156 12.22 9.22 22.18
N ASP A 157 12.56 8.03 22.68
CA ASP A 157 13.25 7.87 23.95
C ASP A 157 14.26 6.70 23.96
N SER A 158 14.84 6.43 25.14
CA SER A 158 15.83 5.38 25.30
C SER A 158 15.29 3.95 25.14
N TYR A 159 13.98 3.73 25.28
CA TYR A 159 13.36 2.42 25.05
C TYR A 159 13.30 2.06 23.56
N ASP A 160 13.31 3.06 22.68
CA ASP A 160 13.32 2.88 21.23
C ASP A 160 14.73 2.57 20.67
N LEU A 161 15.79 2.62 21.50
CA LEU A 161 17.18 2.38 21.06
C LEU A 161 17.43 0.93 20.57
N GLY A 162 16.49 0.02 20.82
CA GLY A 162 16.50 -1.35 20.31
C GLY A 162 15.43 -1.65 19.26
N ASP A 163 14.71 -0.63 18.78
CA ASP A 163 13.69 -0.80 17.76
C ASP A 163 14.35 -1.03 16.39
N ASP A 164 14.19 -2.24 15.87
CA ASP A 164 14.72 -2.67 14.58
C ASP A 164 13.70 -2.53 13.44
N ARG A 165 12.51 -1.95 13.72
CA ARG A 165 11.49 -1.69 12.70
C ARG A 165 11.94 -0.62 11.72
N THR A 166 11.56 -0.83 10.47
CA THR A 166 11.83 0.10 9.36
C THR A 166 10.61 0.25 8.49
N TYR A 167 10.35 1.47 8.02
CA TYR A 167 9.45 1.71 6.91
C TYR A 167 10.17 1.33 5.62
N GLN A 168 9.54 0.51 4.77
CA GLN A 168 10.20 -0.09 3.62
C GLN A 168 9.39 0.14 2.34
N ASN A 169 10.06 0.58 1.29
CA ASN A 169 9.53 0.72 -0.05
C ASN A 169 10.35 -0.12 -1.03
N TYR A 170 9.70 -0.96 -1.81
CA TYR A 170 10.32 -1.84 -2.80
C TYR A 170 9.96 -1.37 -4.20
N ILE A 171 10.97 -1.23 -5.05
CA ILE A 171 10.85 -0.80 -6.44
C ILE A 171 11.19 -2.00 -7.31
N PHE A 172 10.39 -2.24 -8.34
CA PHE A 172 10.56 -3.40 -9.21
C PHE A 172 10.85 -2.95 -10.64
N ARG A 173 11.81 -3.60 -11.29
CA ARG A 173 12.20 -3.31 -12.69
C ARG A 173 12.44 -4.60 -13.47
N LYS A 174 12.24 -4.53 -14.79
CA LYS A 174 12.66 -5.59 -15.74
C LYS A 174 14.14 -5.50 -16.10
N SER A 175 14.79 -4.38 -15.78
CA SER A 175 16.22 -4.15 -15.94
C SER A 175 16.87 -3.94 -14.57
N GLU A 176 18.18 -4.14 -14.50
CA GLU A 176 18.97 -3.93 -13.29
C GLU A 176 18.70 -2.55 -12.67
N ILE A 177 18.56 -2.52 -11.35
CA ILE A 177 18.26 -1.30 -10.61
C ILE A 177 19.54 -0.51 -10.36
N THR A 178 19.52 0.75 -10.76
CA THR A 178 20.66 1.65 -10.62
C THR A 178 20.53 2.57 -9.41
N GLU A 179 21.66 3.08 -8.89
CA GLU A 179 21.62 4.11 -7.85
C GLU A 179 20.86 5.38 -8.27
N GLN A 180 20.88 5.71 -9.57
CA GLN A 180 20.16 6.87 -10.09
C GLN A 180 18.65 6.69 -9.98
N GLU A 181 18.16 5.47 -10.27
CA GLU A 181 16.75 5.13 -10.07
C GLU A 181 16.38 5.13 -8.58
N MET A 182 17.24 4.59 -7.72
CA MET A 182 17.02 4.63 -6.26
C MET A 182 16.93 6.09 -5.76
N LYS A 183 17.81 6.97 -6.23
CA LYS A 183 17.78 8.41 -5.93
C LYS A 183 16.52 9.08 -6.48
N ALA A 184 16.12 8.78 -7.71
CA ALA A 184 14.91 9.33 -8.32
C ALA A 184 13.67 8.90 -7.54
N ALA A 185 13.61 7.64 -7.11
CA ALA A 185 12.52 7.12 -6.31
C ALA A 185 12.52 7.71 -4.90
N PHE A 186 13.68 7.86 -4.24
CA PHE A 186 13.79 8.53 -2.95
C PHE A 186 13.35 10.01 -2.99
N ASN A 187 13.42 10.66 -4.16
CA ASN A 187 12.95 12.03 -4.31
C ASN A 187 11.43 12.15 -4.54
N ILE A 188 10.68 11.04 -4.60
CA ILE A 188 9.21 11.09 -4.60
C ILE A 188 8.76 11.71 -3.28
N SER A 189 7.71 12.53 -3.31
CA SER A 189 7.14 13.06 -2.07
C SER A 189 6.58 11.93 -1.23
N HIS A 190 7.19 11.69 -0.07
CA HIS A 190 6.65 10.78 0.93
C HIS A 190 5.58 11.49 1.74
N ARG A 191 4.51 10.78 2.11
CA ARG A 191 3.63 11.21 3.21
C ARG A 191 4.28 10.82 4.55
N GLY A 192 3.56 10.95 5.65
CA GLY A 192 4.06 10.46 6.95
C GLY A 192 4.47 8.99 6.89
N ASN A 193 5.41 8.59 7.76
CA ASN A 193 5.88 7.21 7.92
C ASN A 193 6.59 6.65 6.67
N PHE A 194 7.32 7.49 5.95
CA PHE A 194 8.09 7.13 4.74
C PHE A 194 7.29 6.40 3.66
N CYS A 195 5.97 6.64 3.60
CA CYS A 195 5.09 5.92 2.67
C CYS A 195 5.15 6.56 1.28
N MET A 196 5.79 5.87 0.33
CA MET A 196 5.85 6.28 -1.09
C MET A 196 4.59 5.88 -1.88
N VAL A 197 3.74 5.01 -1.32
CA VAL A 197 2.54 4.55 -2.01
C VAL A 197 1.37 5.53 -1.77
N HIS A 198 1.16 6.45 -2.70
CA HIS A 198 0.09 7.46 -2.68
C HIS A 198 -0.42 7.73 -4.11
N GLU A 199 -1.39 8.64 -4.27
CA GLU A 199 -2.08 8.90 -5.57
C GLU A 199 -1.27 9.74 -6.58
N GLN A 200 -0.04 10.14 -6.27
CA GLN A 200 0.76 11.09 -7.07
C GLN A 200 2.15 10.54 -7.46
N ILE A 201 2.33 9.22 -7.38
CA ILE A 201 3.54 8.54 -7.87
C ILE A 201 3.65 8.74 -9.39
N PRO A 202 4.81 9.17 -9.91
CA PRO A 202 5.08 9.18 -11.34
C PRO A 202 4.97 7.78 -11.96
N SER A 203 4.26 7.65 -13.08
CA SER A 203 3.97 6.34 -13.71
C SER A 203 5.22 5.54 -14.10
N HIS A 204 6.30 6.21 -14.48
CA HIS A 204 7.58 5.58 -14.81
C HIS A 204 8.31 4.98 -13.60
N LEU A 205 7.88 5.30 -12.38
CA LEU A 205 8.46 4.74 -11.16
C LEU A 205 7.73 3.49 -10.67
N LEU A 206 6.54 3.22 -11.19
CA LEU A 206 5.75 2.02 -10.89
C LEU A 206 6.35 0.76 -11.55
N PRO A 207 6.20 -0.42 -10.92
CA PRO A 207 5.47 -0.67 -9.68
C PRO A 207 6.31 -0.42 -8.41
N ILE A 208 5.63 -0.06 -7.34
CA ILE A 208 6.22 0.22 -6.01
C ILE A 208 5.37 -0.47 -4.93
N LEU A 209 6.01 -1.11 -3.97
CA LEU A 209 5.37 -1.75 -2.82
C LEU A 209 5.83 -1.07 -1.53
N TYR A 210 4.92 -0.79 -0.61
CA TYR A 210 5.21 -0.24 0.70
C TYR A 210 4.82 -1.26 1.79
N TYR A 211 5.71 -1.43 2.76
CA TYR A 211 5.45 -2.14 4.00
C TYR A 211 5.85 -1.24 5.18
N SER A 212 4.99 -1.12 6.18
CA SER A 212 5.26 -0.22 7.30
C SER A 212 6.37 -0.72 8.21
N GLY A 213 6.71 -2.01 8.24
CA GLY A 213 7.67 -2.56 9.20
C GLY A 213 7.00 -3.31 10.34
N ASP A 214 5.80 -2.87 10.75
CA ASP A 214 5.01 -3.51 11.80
C ASP A 214 3.55 -3.74 11.37
N GLY A 215 3.32 -4.80 10.61
CA GLY A 215 1.96 -5.11 10.21
C GLY A 215 1.83 -6.47 9.54
N LYS A 216 0.60 -6.78 9.15
CA LYS A 216 0.30 -7.95 8.33
C LYS A 216 0.05 -7.58 6.87
N TYR A 217 0.18 -6.31 6.51
CA TYR A 217 -0.26 -5.79 5.23
C TYR A 217 0.79 -4.92 4.57
N MET A 218 0.78 -4.97 3.24
CA MET A 218 1.59 -4.16 2.34
C MET A 218 0.67 -3.49 1.30
N LEU A 219 1.10 -2.34 0.80
CA LEU A 219 0.41 -1.60 -0.26
C LEU A 219 1.22 -1.73 -1.54
N LEU A 220 0.60 -2.16 -2.64
CA LEU A 220 1.25 -2.26 -3.94
C LEU A 220 0.58 -1.28 -4.90
N ALA A 221 1.40 -0.42 -5.51
CA ALA A 221 1.01 0.44 -6.62
C ALA A 221 1.50 -0.14 -7.95
N THR A 222 0.60 -0.33 -8.91
CA THR A 222 0.89 -0.96 -10.22
C THR A 222 0.20 -0.22 -11.37
N ASN A 223 0.89 -0.10 -12.51
CA ASN A 223 0.27 0.37 -13.75
C ASN A 223 -0.92 -0.53 -14.14
N LYS A 224 -1.91 0.09 -14.80
CA LYS A 224 -3.02 -0.60 -15.45
C LYS A 224 -2.64 -1.06 -16.86
#